data_AF-A0A382H3C3-F1
#
_entry.id   AF-A0A382H3C3-F1
#
_cell.length_a   1.000
_cell.length_b   1.000
_cell.length_c   1.000
_cell.angle_alpha   90.00
_cell.angle_beta   90.00
_cell.angle_gamma   90.00
#
_symmetry.space_group_name_H-M   'P 1'
#
loop_
_entity.id
_entity.type
_entity.pdbx_description
1 polymer ?
#
loop_
_entity_poly.entity_id
_entity_poly.type
_entity_poly.pdbx_seq_one_letter_code
_entity_poly.pdbx_strand_id
1 'polypeptide(L)'
;MRGEVRLKDITQIENESSESLIGYGLVIGLGGTGDRSTGMRGAIFTVQTISNMLERFGITIPKKELRTRNVAAVMVTGKTPTYGRIGTSFDVVISSLGDATSLEGGVLLMTPLISSVGIKWGMAQGPVSVGGYNIETEAGERLRKNHAQVGRIPGGAQLTKEITGQGMTVDQPLRLLLNTPDYTTATKISEKINEQFGLDDGEKIAQPINAALIEIKYPDFVSSQGDISFFIASMETLMVATDVEARVVINERTGTVVAGGNVIISEVLISHGDLTIHTQMRPVVSQPSPLSEQGETAV
;
A
#
# COMPACT_ATOMS: atom_id res chain seq x y z
N MET A 1 5.28 -22.64 17.26
CA MET A 1 4.04 -21.94 17.65
C MET A 1 3.45 -21.35 16.38
N ARG A 2 2.17 -21.64 16.06
CA ARG A 2 1.51 -21.00 14.92
C ARG A 2 1.35 -19.51 15.25
N GLY A 3 1.65 -18.63 14.29
CA GLY A 3 1.44 -17.20 14.48
C GLY A 3 -0.04 -16.89 14.46
N GLU A 4 -0.52 -16.15 15.45
CA GLU A 4 -1.85 -15.56 15.42
C GLU A 4 -1.75 -14.13 14.88
N VAL A 5 -2.67 -13.79 13.98
CA VAL A 5 -2.77 -12.45 13.38
C VAL A 5 -4.21 -11.98 13.47
N ARG A 6 -4.42 -10.67 13.54
CA ARG A 6 -5.78 -10.11 13.56
C ARG A 6 -6.41 -10.29 12.19
N LEU A 7 -7.71 -10.59 12.17
CA LEU A 7 -8.48 -10.77 10.94
C LEU A 7 -8.28 -9.59 9.97
N LYS A 8 -8.38 -8.36 10.47
CA LYS A 8 -8.20 -7.14 9.67
C LYS A 8 -6.82 -6.96 9.03
N ASP A 9 -5.79 -7.65 9.53
CA ASP A 9 -4.44 -7.56 8.98
C ASP A 9 -4.25 -8.54 7.80
N ILE A 10 -5.15 -9.51 7.63
CA ILE A 10 -5.08 -10.57 6.60
C ILE A 10 -6.29 -10.60 5.65
N THR A 11 -7.34 -9.84 5.94
CA THR A 11 -8.53 -9.72 5.08
C THR A 11 -8.92 -8.27 4.84
N GLN A 12 -9.62 -8.04 3.73
CA GLN A 12 -10.30 -6.79 3.38
C GLN A 12 -11.76 -7.07 3.05
N ILE A 13 -12.66 -6.09 3.18
CA ILE A 13 -14.06 -6.31 2.82
C ILE A 13 -14.22 -6.23 1.30
N GLU A 14 -15.04 -7.11 0.73
CA GLU A 14 -15.37 -7.06 -0.70
C GLU A 14 -16.02 -5.71 -1.05
N ASN A 15 -15.65 -5.15 -2.20
CA ASN A 15 -16.04 -3.82 -2.66
C ASN A 15 -15.39 -2.65 -1.92
N GLU A 16 -14.39 -2.89 -1.08
CA GLU A 16 -13.41 -1.86 -0.72
C GLU A 16 -12.55 -1.51 -1.93
N SER A 17 -13.01 -0.57 -2.75
CA SER A 17 -12.29 -0.10 -3.92
C SER A 17 -11.66 1.28 -3.70
N SER A 18 -10.48 1.46 -4.27
CA SER A 18 -9.84 2.77 -4.40
C SER A 18 -9.66 3.08 -5.89
N GLU A 19 -10.01 4.29 -6.30
CA GLU A 19 -9.81 4.72 -7.68
C GLU A 19 -8.43 5.35 -7.84
N SER A 20 -7.67 4.91 -8.85
CA SER A 20 -6.40 5.53 -9.20
C SER A 20 -6.67 6.80 -10.00
N LEU A 21 -6.06 7.89 -9.55
CA LEU A 21 -6.28 9.22 -10.10
C LEU A 21 -5.01 9.77 -10.73
N ILE A 22 -5.20 10.54 -11.79
CA ILE A 22 -4.16 11.28 -12.47
C ILE A 22 -4.60 12.74 -12.67
N GLY A 23 -3.66 13.66 -12.58
CA GLY A 23 -3.87 15.08 -12.84
C GLY A 23 -2.68 15.65 -13.55
N TYR A 24 -2.93 16.74 -14.28
CA TYR A 24 -1.90 17.52 -14.94
C TYR A 24 -1.92 18.94 -14.38
N GLY A 25 -0.80 19.37 -13.80
CA GLY A 25 -0.72 20.58 -12.99
C GLY A 25 0.54 21.39 -13.24
N LEU A 26 0.65 22.50 -12.51
CA LEU A 26 1.82 23.36 -12.48
C LEU A 26 2.33 23.49 -11.05
N VAL A 27 3.64 23.30 -10.87
CA VAL A 27 4.35 23.65 -9.63
C VAL A 27 5.08 24.97 -9.86
N ILE A 28 4.88 25.94 -8.98
CA ILE A 28 5.49 27.28 -9.05
C ILE A 28 6.44 27.51 -7.87
N GLY A 29 7.32 28.50 -7.97
CA GLY A 29 8.23 28.89 -6.88
C GLY A 29 9.55 28.11 -6.85
N LEU A 30 9.94 27.50 -7.98
CA LEU A 30 11.09 26.61 -8.08
C LEU A 30 12.47 27.29 -8.12
N GLY A 31 12.58 28.59 -7.83
CA GLY A 31 13.89 29.27 -7.68
C GLY A 31 14.83 29.16 -8.88
N GLY A 32 14.32 28.94 -10.10
CA GLY A 32 15.13 28.73 -11.30
C GLY A 32 15.37 27.26 -11.69
N THR A 33 14.90 26.28 -10.92
CA THR A 33 15.00 24.85 -11.23
C THR A 33 13.84 24.29 -12.03
N GLY A 34 12.86 25.11 -12.43
CA GLY A 34 11.72 24.72 -13.26
C GLY A 34 12.09 24.45 -14.72
N ASP A 35 11.07 24.27 -15.55
CA ASP A 35 11.22 23.86 -16.95
C ASP A 35 11.88 24.93 -17.82
N ARG A 36 12.60 24.49 -18.84
CA ARG A 36 13.21 25.38 -19.84
C ARG A 36 12.18 25.75 -20.91
N SER A 37 12.01 27.05 -21.17
CA SER A 37 11.08 27.57 -22.18
C SER A 37 11.61 27.51 -23.62
N THR A 38 12.90 27.22 -23.81
CA THR A 38 13.60 27.34 -25.11
C THR A 38 14.51 26.14 -25.40
N GLY A 39 14.50 25.68 -26.66
CA GLY A 39 15.34 24.61 -27.21
C GLY A 39 14.56 23.46 -27.88
N MET A 40 15.23 22.64 -28.70
CA MET A 40 14.67 21.40 -29.30
C MET A 40 14.19 20.34 -28.27
N ARG A 41 14.45 20.58 -26.97
CA ARG A 41 14.04 19.78 -25.81
C ARG A 41 13.12 20.54 -24.83
N GLY A 42 12.73 21.78 -25.16
CA GLY A 42 11.97 22.62 -24.24
C GLY A 42 10.58 22.06 -23.92
N ALA A 43 10.09 22.31 -22.70
CA ALA A 43 8.77 21.88 -22.26
C ALA A 43 7.67 22.75 -22.89
N ILE A 44 7.38 22.54 -24.18
CA ILE A 44 6.34 23.25 -24.94
C ILE A 44 4.99 23.20 -24.21
N PHE A 45 4.72 22.08 -23.54
CA PHE A 45 3.53 21.88 -22.72
C PHE A 45 3.45 22.85 -21.53
N THR A 46 4.57 23.15 -20.85
CA THR A 46 4.61 24.08 -19.71
C THR A 46 4.26 25.51 -20.14
N VAL A 47 4.83 25.98 -21.25
CA VAL A 47 4.53 27.30 -21.82
C VAL A 47 3.05 27.39 -22.20
N GLN A 48 2.52 26.36 -22.87
CA GLN A 48 1.10 26.32 -23.24
C GLN A 48 0.18 26.33 -22.02
N THR A 49 0.54 25.59 -20.97
CA THR A 49 -0.27 25.46 -19.76
C THR A 49 -0.32 26.76 -18.97
N ILE A 50 0.82 27.46 -18.86
CA ILE A 50 0.87 28.80 -18.26
C ILE A 50 0.02 29.78 -19.07
N SER A 51 0.14 29.79 -20.40
CA SER A 51 -0.69 30.64 -21.28
C SER A 51 -2.19 30.40 -21.03
N ASN A 52 -2.64 29.15 -21.08
CA ASN A 52 -4.04 28.78 -20.86
C ASN A 52 -4.53 29.16 -19.45
N MET A 53 -3.66 29.07 -18.44
CA MET A 53 -4.00 29.45 -17.08
C MET A 53 -4.17 30.97 -16.95
N LEU A 54 -3.22 31.74 -17.48
CA LEU A 54 -3.28 33.21 -17.46
C LEU A 54 -4.48 33.74 -18.25
N GLU A 55 -4.82 33.11 -19.38
CA GLU A 55 -6.01 33.45 -20.17
C GLU A 55 -7.31 33.29 -19.36
N ARG A 56 -7.40 32.29 -18.46
CA ARG A 56 -8.55 32.14 -17.55
C ARG A 56 -8.69 33.27 -16.53
N PHE A 57 -7.60 33.99 -16.25
CA PHE A 57 -7.60 35.20 -15.44
C PHE A 57 -7.72 36.49 -16.26
N GLY A 58 -7.98 36.39 -17.57
CA GLY A 58 -8.09 37.54 -18.47
C GLY A 58 -6.75 38.18 -18.84
N ILE A 59 -5.65 37.46 -18.61
CA ILE A 59 -4.29 37.94 -18.89
C ILE A 59 -3.77 37.25 -20.14
N THR A 60 -3.53 38.02 -21.20
CA THR A 60 -2.97 37.51 -22.46
C THR A 60 -1.52 37.92 -22.59
N ILE A 61 -0.63 36.93 -22.69
CA ILE A 61 0.82 37.16 -22.86
C ILE A 61 1.30 36.40 -24.10
N PRO A 62 2.09 37.01 -25.00
CA PRO A 62 2.74 36.29 -26.08
C PRO A 62 3.60 35.14 -25.53
N LYS A 63 3.37 33.91 -26.01
CA LYS A 63 4.08 32.70 -25.52
C LYS A 63 5.62 32.81 -25.54
N LYS A 64 6.17 33.61 -26.46
CA LYS A 64 7.61 33.85 -26.61
C LYS A 64 8.21 34.65 -25.44
N GLU A 65 7.40 35.40 -24.71
CA GLU A 65 7.80 36.22 -23.56
C GLU A 65 7.74 35.44 -22.24
N LEU A 66 7.12 34.26 -22.22
CA LEU A 66 7.00 33.43 -21.03
C LEU A 66 8.34 32.79 -20.65
N ARG A 67 8.84 33.15 -19.46
CA ARG A 67 10.01 32.53 -18.83
C ARG A 67 9.54 31.49 -17.80
N THR A 68 9.80 30.21 -18.08
CA THR A 68 9.26 29.10 -17.28
C THR A 68 10.22 28.57 -16.21
N ARG A 69 11.42 29.12 -16.03
CA ARG A 69 12.39 28.55 -15.08
C ARG A 69 11.96 28.55 -13.61
N ASN A 70 10.91 29.26 -13.26
CA ASN A 70 10.31 29.23 -11.91
C ASN A 70 9.06 28.34 -11.82
N VAL A 71 8.74 27.60 -12.88
CA VAL A 71 7.51 26.80 -13.02
C VAL A 71 7.85 25.45 -13.65
N ALA A 72 7.23 24.38 -13.19
CA ALA A 72 7.31 23.07 -13.83
C ALA A 72 5.91 22.56 -14.13
N ALA A 73 5.71 21.97 -15.31
CA ALA A 73 4.55 21.14 -15.54
C ALA A 73 4.78 19.77 -14.90
N VAL A 74 3.76 19.28 -14.22
CA VAL A 74 3.85 18.08 -13.41
C VAL A 74 2.68 17.14 -13.66
N MET A 75 2.94 15.85 -13.49
CA MET A 75 1.91 14.85 -13.32
C MET A 75 1.66 14.65 -11.83
N VAL A 76 0.39 14.66 -11.46
CA VAL A 76 -0.07 14.38 -10.10
C VAL A 76 -0.74 13.02 -10.13
N THR A 77 -0.33 12.11 -9.25
CA THR A 77 -0.97 10.82 -9.09
C THR A 77 -1.41 10.61 -7.65
N GLY A 78 -2.51 9.90 -7.47
CA GLY A 78 -3.05 9.60 -6.14
C GLY A 78 -4.04 8.46 -6.22
N LYS A 79 -4.52 8.03 -5.05
CA LYS A 79 -5.62 7.07 -4.94
C LYS A 79 -6.68 7.65 -4.03
N THR A 80 -7.95 7.46 -4.36
CA THR A 80 -9.02 7.84 -3.44
C THR A 80 -8.89 7.04 -2.14
N PRO A 81 -9.28 7.59 -0.98
CA PRO A 81 -9.55 6.78 0.20
C PRO A 81 -10.60 5.72 -0.14
N THR A 82 -10.61 4.59 0.58
CA THR A 82 -11.65 3.57 0.44
C THR A 82 -13.00 4.15 0.86
N TYR A 83 -13.15 4.57 2.12
CA TYR A 83 -14.41 5.11 2.68
C TYR A 83 -14.48 6.65 2.72
N GLY A 84 -14.02 7.32 1.65
CA GLY A 84 -13.95 8.78 1.58
C GLY A 84 -15.31 9.46 1.37
N ARG A 85 -15.63 10.45 2.22
CA ARG A 85 -16.70 11.44 1.96
C ARG A 85 -16.15 12.67 1.26
N ILE A 86 -17.02 13.50 0.68
CA ILE A 86 -16.65 14.81 0.14
C ILE A 86 -15.89 15.61 1.21
N GLY A 87 -14.75 16.19 0.82
CA GLY A 87 -13.84 16.90 1.73
C GLY A 87 -12.78 16.01 2.38
N THR A 88 -12.87 14.68 2.27
CA THR A 88 -11.81 13.78 2.76
C THR A 88 -10.52 14.08 2.04
N SER A 89 -9.46 14.29 2.83
CA SER A 89 -8.13 14.58 2.30
C SER A 89 -7.35 13.30 2.06
N PHE A 90 -6.51 13.28 1.02
CA PHE A 90 -5.65 12.16 0.69
C PHE A 90 -4.32 12.62 0.07
N ASP A 91 -3.34 11.73 0.13
CA ASP A 91 -1.99 11.97 -0.36
C ASP A 91 -1.91 11.95 -1.88
N VAL A 92 -1.04 12.80 -2.42
CA VAL A 92 -0.64 12.76 -3.83
C VAL A 92 0.87 12.74 -3.99
N VAL A 93 1.29 12.11 -5.08
CA VAL A 93 2.66 12.11 -5.57
C VAL A 93 2.72 13.01 -6.79
N ILE A 94 3.79 13.78 -6.91
CA ILE A 94 4.01 14.75 -7.97
C ILE A 94 5.32 14.44 -8.65
N SER A 95 5.30 14.37 -9.96
CA SER A 95 6.48 14.11 -10.78
C SER A 95 6.60 15.19 -11.84
N SER A 96 7.81 15.74 -12.00
CA SER A 96 8.11 16.61 -13.14
C SER A 96 7.82 15.90 -14.45
N LEU A 97 7.05 16.54 -15.35
CA LEU A 97 6.81 16.06 -16.70
C LEU A 97 7.91 16.54 -17.67
N GLY A 98 8.51 17.69 -17.37
CA GLY A 98 9.53 18.31 -18.20
C GLY A 98 10.94 18.27 -17.63
N ASP A 99 11.70 19.28 -18.03
CA ASP A 99 13.14 19.43 -17.80
C ASP A 99 13.46 20.07 -16.44
N ALA A 100 12.47 20.27 -15.55
CA ALA A 100 12.71 20.79 -14.22
C ALA A 100 13.76 19.94 -13.48
N THR A 101 14.78 20.58 -12.91
CA THR A 101 15.89 19.90 -12.22
C THR A 101 15.60 19.64 -10.76
N SER A 102 14.61 20.33 -10.17
CA SER A 102 14.12 20.13 -8.80
C SER A 102 12.70 20.67 -8.66
N LEU A 103 11.87 20.00 -7.87
CA LEU A 103 10.56 20.46 -7.38
C LEU A 103 10.62 21.04 -5.96
N GLU A 104 11.82 21.10 -5.37
CA GLU A 104 12.06 21.62 -4.01
C GLU A 104 11.57 23.07 -3.85
N GLY A 105 10.93 23.36 -2.71
CA GLY A 105 10.37 24.68 -2.41
C GLY A 105 9.15 25.07 -3.26
N GLY A 106 8.73 24.19 -4.19
CA GLY A 106 7.62 24.44 -5.08
C GLY A 106 6.25 24.29 -4.40
N VAL A 107 5.25 24.96 -4.98
CA VAL A 107 3.84 24.82 -4.62
C VAL A 107 3.05 24.34 -5.83
N LEU A 108 2.33 23.24 -5.69
CA LEU A 108 1.38 22.75 -6.68
C LEU A 108 0.15 23.67 -6.69
N LEU A 109 -0.14 24.23 -7.86
CA LEU A 109 -1.39 24.94 -8.11
C LEU A 109 -2.56 23.96 -8.21
N MET A 110 -3.75 24.45 -7.86
CA MET A 110 -4.98 23.67 -7.85
C MET A 110 -5.17 22.86 -9.14
N THR A 111 -5.08 21.54 -9.00
CA THR A 111 -5.01 20.58 -10.10
C THR A 111 -6.14 19.55 -9.97
N PRO A 112 -7.03 19.41 -10.97
CA PRO A 112 -8.07 18.39 -10.95
C PRO A 112 -7.47 16.99 -11.07
N LEU A 113 -8.05 16.05 -10.33
CA LEU A 113 -7.70 14.63 -10.36
C LEU A 113 -8.83 13.83 -11.00
N ILE A 114 -8.51 13.10 -12.06
CA ILE A 114 -9.44 12.31 -12.85
C ILE A 114 -9.08 10.82 -12.82
N SER A 115 -10.07 9.94 -12.92
CA SER A 115 -9.84 8.50 -13.11
C SER A 115 -9.46 8.16 -14.55
N SER A 116 -9.11 6.90 -14.80
CA SER A 116 -8.87 6.35 -16.15
C SER A 116 -10.05 6.54 -17.13
N VAL A 117 -11.27 6.71 -16.60
CA VAL A 117 -12.51 6.93 -17.37
C VAL A 117 -12.81 8.43 -17.56
N GLY A 118 -11.94 9.32 -17.06
CA GLY A 118 -12.08 10.77 -17.22
C GLY A 118 -13.03 11.44 -16.20
N ILE A 119 -13.48 10.70 -15.18
CA ILE A 119 -14.35 11.25 -14.14
C ILE A 119 -13.49 12.02 -13.13
N LYS A 120 -13.86 13.27 -12.84
CA LYS A 120 -13.22 14.07 -11.79
C LYS A 120 -13.63 13.58 -10.40
N TRP A 121 -12.64 13.16 -9.62
CA TRP A 121 -12.84 12.68 -8.25
C TRP A 121 -12.44 13.69 -7.19
N GLY A 122 -11.43 14.51 -7.46
CA GLY A 122 -10.91 15.45 -6.47
C GLY A 122 -10.07 16.57 -7.07
N MET A 123 -9.52 17.38 -6.17
CA MET A 123 -8.59 18.47 -6.51
C MET A 123 -7.37 18.36 -5.60
N ALA A 124 -6.17 18.53 -6.16
CA ALA A 124 -4.90 18.54 -5.44
C ALA A 124 -4.26 19.93 -5.46
N GLN A 125 -3.69 20.36 -4.33
CA GLN A 125 -2.92 21.60 -4.22
C GLN A 125 -1.99 21.56 -3.00
N GLY A 126 -1.00 22.44 -2.97
CA GLY A 126 -0.22 22.70 -1.75
C GLY A 126 1.30 22.62 -1.94
N PRO A 127 2.06 22.80 -0.86
CA PRO A 127 3.51 22.78 -0.90
C PRO A 127 4.04 21.37 -1.20
N VAL A 128 5.03 21.29 -2.09
CA VAL A 128 5.65 20.03 -2.49
C VAL A 128 6.78 19.68 -1.54
N SER A 129 6.67 18.52 -0.89
CA SER A 129 7.75 17.96 -0.09
C SER A 129 8.56 16.99 -0.93
N VAL A 130 9.85 17.27 -1.13
CA VAL A 130 10.79 16.37 -1.80
C VAL A 130 11.65 15.64 -0.78
N GLY A 131 11.99 14.38 -1.05
CA GLY A 131 12.76 13.54 -0.12
C GLY A 131 14.28 13.72 -0.20
N GLY A 132 14.81 14.81 -0.78
CA GLY A 132 16.23 14.97 -1.09
C GLY A 132 16.74 16.39 -0.89
N TYR A 133 18.04 16.51 -0.60
CA TYR A 133 18.75 17.79 -0.55
C TYR A 133 19.79 17.83 -1.68
N ASN A 134 19.85 18.95 -2.41
CA ASN A 134 20.95 19.22 -3.33
C ASN A 134 22.01 20.04 -2.57
N ILE A 135 23.13 19.41 -2.20
CA ILE A 135 24.30 20.14 -1.70
C ILE A 135 25.31 20.21 -2.84
N GLU A 136 25.52 21.41 -3.37
CA GLU A 136 26.61 21.71 -4.29
C GLU A 136 27.75 22.29 -3.44
N THR A 137 28.86 21.55 -3.34
CA THR A 137 30.04 22.02 -2.59
C THR A 137 30.86 22.98 -3.46
N GLU A 138 31.54 23.96 -2.85
CA GLU A 138 32.40 24.94 -3.55
C GLU A 138 33.51 24.28 -4.39
N ALA A 139 33.86 23.02 -4.09
CA ALA A 139 34.83 22.22 -4.83
C ALA A 139 34.26 21.53 -6.09
N GLY A 140 32.98 21.76 -6.43
CA GLY A 140 32.35 21.22 -7.64
C GLY A 140 31.85 19.78 -7.52
N GLU A 141 31.96 19.14 -6.35
CA GLU A 141 31.35 17.83 -6.12
C GLU A 141 29.84 17.98 -5.90
N ARG A 142 29.07 17.33 -6.78
CA ARG A 142 27.62 17.23 -6.73
C ARG A 142 27.22 15.91 -6.06
N LEU A 143 27.07 15.92 -4.74
CA LEU A 143 26.42 14.80 -4.06
C LEU A 143 24.90 14.87 -4.30
N ARG A 144 24.42 14.15 -5.30
CA ARG A 144 22.98 13.91 -5.50
C ARG A 144 22.56 12.68 -4.71
N LYS A 145 22.03 12.88 -3.50
CA LYS A 145 21.31 11.83 -2.78
C LYS A 145 19.81 12.16 -2.86
N ASN A 146 19.06 11.35 -3.60
CA ASN A 146 17.59 11.35 -3.81
C ASN A 146 17.03 12.09 -5.05
N HIS A 147 15.79 11.74 -5.40
CA HIS A 147 15.05 12.18 -6.59
C HIS A 147 14.42 13.56 -6.41
N ALA A 148 15.16 14.65 -6.64
CA ALA A 148 14.65 16.03 -6.50
C ALA A 148 13.49 16.40 -7.46
N GLN A 149 13.20 15.58 -8.47
CA GLN A 149 12.14 15.80 -9.47
C GLN A 149 10.81 15.14 -9.10
N VAL A 150 10.77 14.41 -7.99
CA VAL A 150 9.57 13.75 -7.45
C VAL A 150 9.33 14.24 -6.04
N GLY A 151 8.09 14.64 -5.76
CA GLY A 151 7.66 15.09 -4.45
C GLY A 151 6.33 14.48 -4.04
N ARG A 152 5.93 14.74 -2.80
CA ARG A 152 4.64 14.35 -2.23
C ARG A 152 3.96 15.55 -1.61
N ILE A 153 2.63 15.54 -1.60
CA ILE A 153 1.84 16.44 -0.74
C ILE A 153 0.95 15.56 0.14
N PRO A 154 1.37 15.31 1.39
CA PRO A 154 0.55 14.60 2.36
C PRO A 154 -0.76 15.34 2.59
N GLY A 155 -1.90 14.67 2.45
CA GLY A 155 -3.24 15.28 2.55
C GLY A 155 -3.50 16.42 1.55
N GLY A 156 -2.71 16.53 0.48
CA GLY A 156 -2.78 17.63 -0.49
C GLY A 156 -3.95 17.58 -1.46
N ALA A 157 -4.65 16.45 -1.54
CA ALA A 157 -5.83 16.31 -2.37
C ALA A 157 -7.10 16.18 -1.54
N GLN A 158 -8.20 16.72 -2.04
CA GLN A 158 -9.52 16.63 -1.43
C GLN A 158 -10.51 16.01 -2.39
N LEU A 159 -11.33 15.11 -1.84
CA LEU A 159 -12.39 14.44 -2.58
C LEU A 159 -13.55 15.41 -2.85
N THR A 160 -13.97 15.52 -4.11
CA THR A 160 -15.10 16.36 -4.55
C THR A 160 -16.33 15.56 -4.98
N LYS A 161 -16.22 14.23 -4.97
CA LYS A 161 -17.29 13.30 -5.35
C LYS A 161 -17.39 12.21 -4.28
N GLU A 162 -18.61 11.91 -3.84
CA GLU A 162 -18.82 10.81 -2.90
C GLU A 162 -18.55 9.46 -3.56
N ILE A 163 -17.92 8.55 -2.81
CA ILE A 163 -17.71 7.17 -3.24
C ILE A 163 -19.02 6.42 -3.04
N THR A 164 -19.68 6.09 -4.15
CA THR A 164 -20.96 5.38 -4.18
C THR A 164 -20.74 3.89 -4.42
N GLY A 165 -21.61 3.04 -3.88
CA GLY A 165 -21.60 1.60 -4.16
C GLY A 165 -20.73 0.75 -3.23
N GLN A 166 -20.17 1.34 -2.19
CA GLN A 166 -19.47 0.62 -1.10
C GLN A 166 -20.35 0.45 0.16
N GLY A 167 -21.62 0.86 0.08
CA GLY A 167 -22.57 0.70 1.18
C GLY A 167 -22.94 -0.77 1.33
N MET A 168 -22.73 -1.31 2.52
CA MET A 168 -23.19 -2.65 2.90
C MET A 168 -24.65 -2.55 3.35
N THR A 169 -25.50 -3.45 2.87
CA THR A 169 -26.91 -3.55 3.27
C THR A 169 -27.13 -4.83 4.06
N VAL A 170 -28.07 -4.80 5.01
CA VAL A 170 -28.41 -5.97 5.85
C VAL A 170 -28.91 -7.16 4.99
N ASP A 171 -29.56 -6.89 3.87
CA ASP A 171 -30.10 -7.92 2.96
C ASP A 171 -29.03 -8.65 2.13
N GLN A 172 -27.78 -8.19 2.15
CA GLN A 172 -26.68 -8.78 1.38
C GLN A 172 -25.64 -9.35 2.34
N PRO A 173 -25.08 -10.55 2.03
CA PRO A 173 -24.03 -11.11 2.87
C PRO A 173 -22.79 -10.22 2.84
N LEU A 174 -22.12 -10.11 3.98
CA LEU A 174 -20.78 -9.54 4.04
C LEU A 174 -19.79 -10.52 3.41
N ARG A 175 -18.84 -10.00 2.65
CA ARG A 175 -17.79 -10.82 2.05
C ARG A 175 -16.43 -10.30 2.45
N LEU A 176 -15.56 -11.21 2.88
CA LEU A 176 -14.17 -10.92 3.21
C LEU A 176 -13.27 -11.55 2.14
N LEU A 177 -12.37 -10.75 1.57
CA LEU A 177 -11.29 -11.19 0.71
C LEU A 177 -10.01 -11.36 1.52
N LEU A 178 -9.35 -12.50 1.38
CA LEU A 178 -8.02 -12.73 1.94
C LEU A 178 -6.97 -11.99 1.11
N ASN A 179 -6.02 -11.35 1.79
CA ASN A 179 -4.87 -10.68 1.18
C ASN A 179 -3.94 -11.68 0.47
N THR A 180 -3.89 -12.92 0.98
CA THR A 180 -3.14 -14.03 0.40
C THR A 180 -4.07 -15.24 0.33
N PRO A 181 -4.51 -15.64 -0.87
CA PRO A 181 -5.43 -16.78 -1.02
C PRO A 181 -4.85 -18.08 -0.48
N ASP A 182 -5.55 -18.70 0.48
CA ASP A 182 -5.20 -20.00 1.07
C ASP A 182 -6.45 -20.66 1.65
N TYR A 183 -6.74 -21.90 1.24
CA TYR A 183 -7.90 -22.66 1.73
C TYR A 183 -7.83 -22.91 3.23
N THR A 184 -6.64 -23.20 3.76
CA THR A 184 -6.47 -23.53 5.17
C THR A 184 -6.80 -22.33 6.05
N THR A 185 -6.27 -21.16 5.67
CA THR A 185 -6.54 -19.89 6.33
C THR A 185 -8.00 -19.49 6.20
N ALA A 186 -8.59 -19.59 4.99
CA ALA A 186 -10.01 -19.27 4.79
C ALA A 186 -10.93 -20.12 5.68
N THR A 187 -10.70 -21.43 5.75
CA THR A 187 -11.46 -22.33 6.63
C THR A 187 -11.32 -21.96 8.10
N LYS A 188 -10.10 -21.71 8.59
CA LYS A 188 -9.87 -21.30 9.99
C LYS A 188 -10.53 -19.97 10.34
N ILE A 189 -10.53 -19.01 9.41
CA ILE A 189 -11.24 -17.73 9.60
C ILE A 189 -12.73 -18.01 9.78
N SER A 190 -13.34 -18.79 8.87
CA SER A 190 -14.77 -19.11 8.98
C SER A 190 -15.12 -19.86 10.27
N GLU A 191 -14.28 -20.80 10.70
CA GLU A 191 -14.43 -21.49 12.00
C GLU A 191 -14.39 -20.49 13.15
N LYS A 192 -13.40 -19.58 13.18
CA LYS A 192 -13.28 -18.56 14.23
C LYS A 192 -14.46 -17.59 14.28
N ILE A 193 -14.99 -17.20 13.12
CA ILE A 193 -16.19 -16.35 13.05
C ILE A 193 -17.41 -17.10 13.58
N ASN A 194 -17.59 -18.37 13.19
CA ASN A 194 -18.69 -19.19 13.67
C ASN A 194 -18.58 -19.51 15.18
N GLU A 195 -17.38 -19.67 15.73
CA GLU A 195 -17.17 -19.85 17.17
C GLU A 195 -17.61 -18.62 17.98
N GLN A 196 -17.37 -17.41 17.45
CA GLN A 196 -17.67 -16.18 18.16
C GLN A 196 -19.12 -15.70 17.96
N PHE A 197 -19.68 -15.93 16.77
CA PHE A 197 -20.94 -15.31 16.33
C PHE A 197 -21.96 -16.33 15.79
N GLY A 198 -21.65 -17.62 15.80
CA GLY A 198 -22.60 -18.67 15.46
C GLY A 198 -23.80 -18.66 16.39
N LEU A 199 -24.95 -19.09 15.87
CA LEU A 199 -26.19 -19.15 16.63
C LEU A 199 -26.26 -20.44 17.45
N ASP A 200 -26.97 -20.41 18.59
CA ASP A 200 -27.10 -21.54 19.53
C ASP A 200 -27.73 -22.80 18.91
N ASP A 201 -28.41 -22.67 17.77
CA ASP A 201 -29.02 -23.75 17.00
C ASP A 201 -28.06 -24.46 16.04
N GLY A 202 -26.79 -24.03 16.00
CA GLY A 202 -25.76 -24.59 15.13
C GLY A 202 -25.74 -24.00 13.73
N GLU A 203 -26.49 -22.93 13.46
CA GLU A 203 -26.39 -22.22 12.18
C GLU A 203 -25.01 -21.54 12.02
N LYS A 204 -24.31 -21.91 10.94
CA LYS A 204 -23.04 -21.30 10.56
C LYS A 204 -23.30 -20.05 9.74
N ILE A 205 -22.85 -18.91 10.25
CA ILE A 205 -22.99 -17.63 9.56
C ILE A 205 -21.86 -17.39 8.55
N ALA A 206 -20.69 -18.00 8.74
CA ALA A 206 -19.51 -17.80 7.90
C ALA A 206 -19.13 -19.08 7.14
N GLN A 207 -18.88 -18.94 5.85
CA GLN A 207 -18.49 -20.03 4.97
C GLN A 207 -17.37 -19.60 4.01
N PRO A 208 -16.28 -20.40 3.87
CA PRO A 208 -15.29 -20.15 2.84
C PRO A 208 -15.86 -20.59 1.48
N ILE A 209 -15.97 -19.65 0.54
CA ILE A 209 -16.44 -19.93 -0.82
C ILE A 209 -15.30 -20.50 -1.67
N ASN A 210 -14.09 -19.96 -1.50
CA ASN A 210 -12.86 -20.45 -2.12
C ASN A 210 -11.63 -20.01 -1.29
N ALA A 211 -10.42 -20.22 -1.80
CA ALA A 211 -9.18 -19.84 -1.12
C ALA A 211 -9.06 -18.34 -0.80
N ALA A 212 -9.77 -17.48 -1.51
CA ALA A 212 -9.69 -16.02 -1.37
C ALA A 212 -10.92 -15.38 -0.74
N LEU A 213 -12.10 -16.02 -0.81
CA LEU A 213 -13.38 -15.39 -0.46
C LEU A 213 -14.09 -16.15 0.65
N ILE A 214 -14.52 -15.41 1.67
CA ILE A 214 -15.39 -15.89 2.75
C ILE A 214 -16.69 -15.08 2.69
N GLU A 215 -17.82 -15.78 2.69
CA GLU A 215 -19.14 -15.17 2.77
C GLU A 215 -19.68 -15.30 4.19
N ILE A 216 -20.26 -14.21 4.72
CA ILE A 216 -20.75 -14.09 6.08
C ILE A 216 -22.17 -13.53 6.01
N LYS A 217 -23.14 -14.31 6.49
CA LYS A 217 -24.50 -13.85 6.70
C LYS A 217 -24.57 -13.02 7.98
N TYR A 218 -25.31 -11.93 7.94
CA TYR A 218 -25.56 -11.15 9.13
C TYR A 218 -26.47 -11.93 10.10
N PRO A 219 -26.12 -12.02 11.40
CA PRO A 219 -27.03 -12.54 12.41
C PRO A 219 -28.25 -11.62 12.62
N ASP A 220 -29.34 -12.15 13.18
CA ASP A 220 -30.61 -11.43 13.36
C ASP A 220 -30.51 -10.11 14.14
N PHE A 221 -29.52 -9.97 15.03
CA PHE A 221 -29.31 -8.73 15.79
C PHE A 221 -28.77 -7.58 14.91
N VAL A 222 -28.24 -7.88 13.73
CA VAL A 222 -27.74 -6.88 12.78
C VAL A 222 -28.90 -6.42 11.89
N SER A 223 -29.58 -5.36 12.30
CA SER A 223 -30.80 -4.88 11.62
C SER A 223 -30.65 -3.47 11.01
N SER A 224 -29.54 -2.79 11.30
CA SER A 224 -29.27 -1.43 10.85
C SER A 224 -27.83 -1.25 10.35
N GLN A 225 -27.57 -0.13 9.67
CA GLN A 225 -26.22 0.25 9.24
C GLN A 225 -25.25 0.40 10.44
N GLY A 226 -25.77 0.86 11.58
CA GLY A 226 -24.99 0.97 12.82
C GLY A 226 -24.56 -0.41 13.30
N ASP A 227 -25.48 -1.37 13.29
CA ASP A 227 -25.20 -2.74 13.74
C ASP A 227 -24.19 -3.44 12.82
N ILE A 228 -24.25 -3.21 11.50
CA ILE A 228 -23.23 -3.69 10.56
C ILE A 228 -21.84 -3.19 10.97
N SER A 229 -21.74 -1.91 11.30
CA SER A 229 -20.47 -1.29 11.70
C SER A 229 -19.93 -1.91 13.00
N PHE A 230 -20.80 -2.14 13.99
CA PHE A 230 -20.42 -2.80 15.24
C PHE A 230 -20.03 -4.28 15.04
N PHE A 231 -20.74 -4.98 14.16
CA PHE A 231 -20.46 -6.37 13.83
C PHE A 231 -19.08 -6.51 13.16
N ILE A 232 -18.79 -5.68 12.16
CA ILE A 232 -17.48 -5.62 11.50
C ILE A 232 -16.38 -5.28 12.49
N ALA A 233 -16.56 -4.23 13.30
CA ALA A 233 -15.58 -3.85 14.31
C ALA A 233 -15.29 -4.98 15.31
N SER A 234 -16.30 -5.78 15.66
CA SER A 234 -16.15 -6.94 16.53
C SER A 234 -15.34 -8.04 15.84
N MET A 235 -15.64 -8.35 14.57
CA MET A 235 -14.88 -9.32 13.78
C MET A 235 -13.42 -8.92 13.57
N GLU A 236 -13.13 -7.64 13.35
CA GLU A 236 -11.76 -7.14 13.15
C GLU A 236 -10.81 -7.45 14.32
N THR A 237 -11.35 -7.67 15.53
CA THR A 237 -10.57 -8.02 16.72
C THR A 237 -10.22 -9.50 16.84
N LEU A 238 -10.84 -10.36 16.00
CA LEU A 238 -10.59 -11.80 16.02
C LEU A 238 -9.13 -12.11 15.69
N MET A 239 -8.54 -12.99 16.50
CA MET A 239 -7.22 -13.56 16.25
C MET A 239 -7.38 -14.89 15.52
N VAL A 240 -6.72 -15.01 14.38
CA VAL A 240 -6.77 -16.21 13.54
C VAL A 240 -5.36 -16.80 13.40
N ALA A 241 -5.27 -18.11 13.57
CA ALA A 241 -4.03 -18.85 13.38
C ALA A 241 -3.73 -19.01 11.88
N THR A 242 -2.84 -18.18 11.34
CA THR A 242 -2.37 -18.33 9.97
C THR A 242 -1.25 -19.34 9.88
N ASP A 243 -1.05 -19.89 8.68
CA ASP A 243 0.19 -20.56 8.37
C ASP A 243 1.20 -19.53 7.87
N VAL A 244 2.42 -19.58 8.38
CA VAL A 244 3.49 -18.70 7.89
C VAL A 244 4.18 -19.47 6.78
N GLU A 245 4.16 -18.92 5.56
CA GLU A 245 4.93 -19.50 4.45
C GLU A 245 6.41 -19.58 4.82
N ALA A 246 7.02 -20.74 4.59
CA ALA A 246 8.45 -20.95 4.72
C ALA A 246 9.20 -20.12 3.68
N ARG A 247 9.85 -19.03 4.11
CA ARG A 247 10.63 -18.14 3.23
C ARG A 247 12.05 -17.98 3.75
N VAL A 248 13.03 -18.14 2.86
CA VAL A 248 14.45 -17.86 3.13
C VAL A 248 14.87 -16.69 2.24
N VAL A 249 15.30 -15.60 2.86
CA VAL A 249 15.79 -14.40 2.17
C VAL A 249 17.29 -14.30 2.37
N ILE A 250 18.02 -14.15 1.25
CA ILE A 250 19.48 -14.04 1.24
C ILE A 250 19.85 -12.64 0.73
N ASN A 251 20.61 -11.90 1.53
CA ASN A 251 21.23 -10.66 1.11
C ASN A 251 22.71 -10.94 0.79
N GLU A 252 23.01 -11.14 -0.49
CA GLU A 252 24.36 -11.44 -0.97
C GLU A 252 25.38 -10.33 -0.66
N ARG A 253 24.93 -9.08 -0.56
CA ARG A 253 25.81 -7.93 -0.26
C ARG A 253 26.27 -7.90 1.20
N THR A 254 25.40 -8.31 2.12
CA THR A 254 25.69 -8.30 3.56
C THR A 254 25.97 -9.68 4.13
N GLY A 255 25.84 -10.74 3.33
CA GLY A 255 25.95 -12.13 3.77
C GLY A 255 24.83 -12.57 4.72
N THR A 256 23.74 -11.82 4.82
CA THR A 256 22.67 -12.09 5.80
C THR A 256 21.65 -13.06 5.22
N VAL A 257 21.44 -14.18 5.89
CA VAL A 257 20.38 -15.15 5.59
C VAL A 257 19.31 -15.04 6.68
N VAL A 258 18.08 -14.72 6.29
CA VAL A 258 16.94 -14.68 7.19
C VAL A 258 15.99 -15.81 6.78
N ALA A 259 15.87 -16.82 7.63
CA ALA A 259 14.88 -17.89 7.49
C ALA A 259 13.65 -17.55 8.34
N GLY A 260 12.49 -17.47 7.68
CA GLY A 260 11.19 -17.23 8.30
C GLY A 260 10.57 -18.50 8.91
N GLY A 261 9.31 -18.39 9.32
CA GLY A 261 8.58 -19.47 9.99
C GLY A 261 8.48 -20.75 9.14
N ASN A 262 8.47 -21.91 9.80
CA ASN A 262 8.28 -23.24 9.18
C ASN A 262 9.36 -23.69 8.18
N VAL A 263 10.53 -23.06 8.14
CA VAL A 263 11.69 -23.56 7.36
C VAL A 263 12.39 -24.69 8.12
N ILE A 264 12.43 -25.89 7.53
CA ILE A 264 13.25 -27.01 8.02
C ILE A 264 14.59 -26.96 7.27
N ILE A 265 15.69 -26.79 7.99
CA ILE A 265 17.05 -26.78 7.42
C ILE A 265 17.69 -28.14 7.70
N SER A 266 17.94 -28.91 6.63
CA SER A 266 18.74 -30.13 6.70
C SER A 266 20.23 -29.81 6.91
N GLU A 267 21.05 -30.83 7.20
CA GLU A 267 22.47 -30.68 7.51
C GLU A 267 23.21 -29.78 6.50
N VAL A 268 23.74 -28.64 6.98
CA VAL A 268 24.40 -27.63 6.15
C VAL A 268 25.59 -27.04 6.89
N LEU A 269 26.71 -26.86 6.19
CA LEU A 269 27.91 -26.24 6.73
C LEU A 269 27.92 -24.75 6.34
N ILE A 270 27.81 -23.86 7.33
CA ILE A 270 27.81 -22.40 7.14
C ILE A 270 29.16 -21.87 7.65
N SER A 271 29.88 -21.14 6.80
CA SER A 271 31.12 -20.45 7.17
C SER A 271 30.97 -18.95 6.94
N HIS A 272 30.96 -18.16 8.02
CA HIS A 272 30.91 -16.70 7.95
C HIS A 272 31.73 -16.07 9.09
N GLY A 273 32.89 -15.51 8.75
CA GLY A 273 33.78 -14.83 9.70
C GLY A 273 34.09 -15.69 10.94
N ASP A 274 33.73 -15.16 12.12
CA ASP A 274 34.04 -15.79 13.41
C ASP A 274 32.88 -16.65 13.99
N LEU A 275 31.79 -16.88 13.23
CA LEU A 275 30.62 -17.59 13.74
C LEU A 275 30.55 -19.02 13.20
N THR A 276 30.78 -20.01 14.07
CA THR A 276 30.60 -21.43 13.76
C THR A 276 29.42 -21.97 14.56
N ILE A 277 28.32 -22.34 13.89
CA ILE A 277 27.14 -22.96 14.54
C ILE A 277 27.16 -24.46 14.22
N HIS A 278 27.08 -25.31 15.25
CA HIS A 278 26.96 -26.76 15.11
C HIS A 278 25.59 -27.19 15.63
N THR A 279 24.81 -27.90 14.80
CA THR A 279 23.59 -28.57 15.24
C THR A 279 23.94 -29.95 15.76
N GLN A 280 23.90 -30.14 17.09
CA GLN A 280 24.03 -31.45 17.72
C GLN A 280 22.65 -32.12 17.86
N MET A 281 22.47 -33.29 17.23
CA MET A 281 21.33 -34.15 17.54
C MET A 281 21.55 -34.81 18.91
N ARG A 282 20.52 -34.76 19.78
CA ARG A 282 20.43 -35.64 20.95
C ARG A 282 19.46 -36.77 20.60
N PRO A 283 19.94 -37.91 20.08
CA PRO A 283 19.07 -39.06 19.88
C PRO A 283 18.52 -39.50 21.25
N VAL A 284 17.20 -39.51 21.39
CA VAL A 284 16.54 -40.15 22.53
C VAL A 284 16.50 -41.64 22.23
N VAL A 285 17.54 -42.35 22.66
CA VAL A 285 17.61 -43.81 22.50
C VAL A 285 16.63 -44.44 23.47
N SER A 286 15.52 -44.98 22.97
CA SER A 286 14.59 -45.78 23.75
C SER A 286 15.08 -47.23 23.77
N GLN A 287 16.01 -47.54 24.69
CA GLN A 287 16.48 -48.91 24.85
C GLN A 287 15.52 -49.68 25.77
N PRO A 288 14.82 -50.73 25.28
CA PRO A 288 13.96 -51.54 26.15
C PRO A 288 14.81 -52.31 27.18
N SER A 289 14.21 -52.59 28.34
CA SER A 289 14.88 -53.27 29.46
C SER A 289 15.60 -54.55 29.00
N PRO A 290 16.81 -54.82 29.54
CA PRO A 290 17.60 -55.97 29.14
C PRO A 290 16.81 -57.24 29.45
N LEU A 291 16.50 -58.04 28.41
CA LEU A 291 15.65 -59.26 28.37
C LEU A 291 14.29 -59.13 27.63
N SER A 292 14.02 -58.03 26.92
CA SER A 292 12.95 -58.03 25.90
C SER A 292 13.37 -58.86 24.68
N GLU A 293 12.80 -60.06 24.50
CA GLU A 293 13.10 -60.96 23.38
C GLU A 293 12.60 -60.46 22.01
N GLN A 294 12.00 -59.26 21.91
CA GLN A 294 11.42 -58.73 20.67
C GLN A 294 11.74 -57.25 20.37
N GLY A 295 12.82 -56.69 20.93
CA GLY A 295 13.24 -55.33 20.61
C GLY A 295 14.28 -55.26 19.49
N GLU A 296 13.90 -54.85 18.28
CA GLU A 296 14.87 -54.37 17.28
C GLU A 296 15.39 -52.99 17.69
N THR A 297 16.72 -52.81 17.68
CA THR A 297 17.35 -51.51 17.88
C THR A 297 17.27 -50.75 16.57
N ALA A 298 16.36 -49.78 16.46
CA ALA A 298 16.35 -48.83 15.36
C ALA A 298 17.24 -47.63 15.72
N VAL A 299 18.20 -47.31 14.82
CA VAL A 299 19.09 -46.15 14.92
C VAL A 299 18.51 -45.00 14.11
#